data_AF-A0A9D6IQL1-F1
#
_entry.id   AF-A0A9D6IQL1-F1
#
_cell.length_a   1.000
_cell.length_b   1.000
_cell.length_c   1.000
_cell.angle_alpha   90.00
_cell.angle_beta   90.00
_cell.angle_gamma   90.00
#
_symmetry.space_group_name_H-M   'P 1'
#
loop_
_entity.id
_entity.type
_entity.pdbx_description
1 polymer ?
#
loop_
_entity_poly.entity_id
_entity_poly.type
_entity_poly.pdbx_seq_one_letter_code
_entity_poly.pdbx_strand_id
1 'polypeptide(L)'
;MNVMTLDELPGGDLVAKGMADLEGGRETVESLLVAVGAPRLRRLGFSTHAPLPTNPEHRLYELLAATDPDSAHTRYNALIRRLVSFERAAACAG
;
A
#
# COMPACT_ATOMS: atom_id res chain seq x y z
N MET A 1 -21.06 6.79 -13.90
CA MET A 1 -19.70 6.45 -13.43
C MET A 1 -19.88 5.44 -12.31
N ASN A 2 -19.45 4.19 -12.53
CA ASN A 2 -19.57 3.15 -11.50
C ASN A 2 -18.57 3.49 -10.40
N VAL A 3 -19.06 3.96 -9.25
CA VAL A 3 -18.22 4.26 -8.09
C VAL A 3 -17.84 2.92 -7.48
N MET A 4 -16.85 2.24 -8.05
CA MET A 4 -16.19 1.15 -7.34
C MET A 4 -15.48 1.76 -6.14
N THR A 5 -15.88 1.33 -4.97
CA THR A 5 -15.20 1.70 -3.73
C THR A 5 -13.87 0.94 -3.67
N LEU A 6 -12.81 1.59 -3.15
CA LEU A 6 -11.46 1.01 -3.07
C LEU A 6 -11.49 -0.43 -2.52
N ASP A 7 -12.30 -0.66 -1.49
CA ASP A 7 -12.43 -1.92 -0.76
C ASP A 7 -13.01 -3.09 -1.57
N GLU A 8 -13.61 -2.84 -2.74
CA GLU A 8 -14.13 -3.89 -3.63
C GLU A 8 -13.03 -4.50 -4.51
N LEU A 9 -11.87 -3.85 -4.61
CA LEU A 9 -10.72 -4.36 -5.37
C LEU A 9 -9.83 -5.24 -4.49
N PRO A 10 -9.20 -6.30 -5.04
CA PRO A 10 -8.31 -7.16 -4.27
C PRO A 10 -7.11 -6.37 -3.73
N GLY A 11 -7.01 -6.23 -2.40
CA GLY A 11 -5.98 -5.42 -1.75
C GLY A 11 -6.36 -3.95 -1.53
N GLY A 12 -7.60 -3.58 -1.87
CA GLY A 12 -8.14 -2.24 -1.67
C GLY A 12 -8.25 -1.81 -0.22
N ASP A 13 -8.56 -2.75 0.67
CA ASP A 13 -8.54 -2.58 2.12
C ASP A 13 -7.20 -2.04 2.63
N LEU A 14 -6.09 -2.59 2.11
CA LEU A 14 -4.74 -2.18 2.47
C LEU A 14 -4.42 -0.78 1.94
N VAL A 15 -4.84 -0.48 0.70
CA VAL A 15 -4.60 0.83 0.09
C VAL A 15 -5.41 1.92 0.79
N ALA A 16 -6.70 1.69 1.05
CA ALA A 16 -7.57 2.63 1.76
C ALA A 16 -7.02 2.93 3.16
N LYS A 17 -6.67 1.89 3.92
CA LYS A 17 -6.05 2.05 5.25
C LYS A 17 -4.71 2.78 5.18
N GLY A 18 -3.84 2.42 4.24
CA GLY A 18 -2.52 3.03 4.11
C GLY A 18 -2.59 4.51 3.75
N MET A 19 -3.52 4.90 2.87
CA MET A 19 -3.77 6.30 2.54
C MET A 19 -4.27 7.09 3.77
N ALA A 20 -5.22 6.53 4.52
CA ALA A 20 -5.72 7.14 5.74
C ALA A 20 -4.64 7.25 6.85
N ASP A 21 -3.72 6.30 6.91
CA ASP A 21 -2.57 6.32 7.81
C ASP A 21 -1.55 7.40 7.38
N LEU A 22 -1.24 7.51 6.08
CA LEU A 22 -0.36 8.58 5.56
C LEU A 22 -0.94 9.98 5.83
N GLU A 23 -2.21 10.22 5.54
CA GLU A 23 -2.89 11.51 5.82
C GLU A 23 -2.91 11.83 7.32
N GLY A 24 -2.94 10.80 8.17
CA GLY A 24 -2.82 10.94 9.61
C GLY A 24 -1.39 11.06 10.13
N GLY A 25 -0.37 11.08 9.27
CA GLY A 25 1.04 11.09 9.66
C GLY A 25 1.50 9.82 10.39
N ARG A 26 0.79 8.70 10.20
CA ARG A 26 1.07 7.41 10.85
C ARG A 26 1.89 6.52 9.93
N GLU A 27 2.98 6.02 10.48
CA GLU A 27 3.79 5.01 9.81
C GLU A 27 3.36 3.61 10.24
N THR A 28 2.68 2.90 9.33
CA THR A 28 2.12 1.57 9.50
C THR A 28 2.56 0.68 8.36
N VAL A 29 2.32 -0.64 8.48
CA VAL A 29 2.56 -1.59 7.38
C VAL A 29 1.85 -1.12 6.11
N GLU A 30 0.58 -0.73 6.22
CA GLU A 30 -0.24 -0.30 5.11
C GLU A 30 0.21 1.03 4.52
N SER A 31 0.59 2.00 5.37
CA SER A 31 1.04 3.31 4.89
C SER A 31 2.39 3.22 4.17
N LEU A 32 3.30 2.38 4.65
CA LEU A 32 4.56 2.07 3.98
C LEU A 32 4.32 1.27 2.69
N LEU A 33 3.38 0.31 2.67
CA LEU A 33 3.00 -0.40 1.44
C LEU A 33 2.46 0.54 0.36
N VAL A 34 1.59 1.48 0.73
CA VAL A 34 1.09 2.53 -0.18
C VAL A 34 2.24 3.42 -0.66
N ALA A 35 3.18 3.79 0.22
CA ALA A 35 4.34 4.58 -0.17
C ALA A 35 5.26 3.84 -1.15
N VAL A 36 5.43 2.51 -1.01
CA VAL A 36 6.14 1.66 -1.98
C VAL A 36 5.44 1.70 -3.35
N GLY A 37 4.11 1.58 -3.39
CA GLY A 37 3.31 1.60 -4.62
C GLY A 37 3.06 3.00 -5.20
N ALA A 38 3.44 4.07 -4.50
CA ALA A 38 3.01 5.43 -4.81
C ALA A 38 3.25 5.87 -6.26
N PRO A 39 4.38 5.56 -6.93
CA PRO A 39 4.58 5.95 -8.33
C PRO A 39 3.50 5.41 -9.28
N ARG A 40 3.01 4.19 -9.05
CA ARG A 40 1.99 3.55 -9.89
C ARG A 40 0.58 3.91 -9.45
N LEU A 41 0.32 3.93 -8.14
CA LEU A 41 -0.94 4.41 -7.58
C LEU A 41 -1.28 5.83 -8.05
N ARG A 42 -0.32 6.75 -8.07
CA ARG A 42 -0.51 8.12 -8.58
C ARG A 42 -0.93 8.16 -10.04
N ARG A 43 -0.38 7.29 -10.89
CA ARG A 43 -0.77 7.19 -12.32
C ARG A 43 -2.20 6.70 -12.49
N LEU A 44 -2.70 5.93 -11.53
CA LEU A 44 -4.06 5.42 -11.48
C LEU A 44 -5.04 6.37 -10.77
N GLY A 45 -4.59 7.57 -10.37
CA GLY A 45 -5.43 8.57 -9.69
C GLY A 45 -5.47 8.44 -8.17
N PHE A 46 -4.71 7.52 -7.58
CA PHE A 46 -4.61 7.37 -6.12
C PHE A 46 -3.37 8.13 -5.60
N SER A 47 -3.55 9.32 -5.07
CA SER A 47 -2.48 10.15 -4.51
C SER A 47 -2.85 10.72 -3.15
N THR A 48 -1.89 10.74 -2.22
CA THR A 48 -1.99 11.46 -0.94
C THR A 48 -1.46 12.87 -1.05
N HIS A 49 -1.96 13.77 -0.20
CA HIS A 49 -1.34 15.07 0.05
C HIS A 49 -0.20 14.98 1.07
N ALA A 50 -0.21 13.95 1.92
CA ALA A 50 0.86 13.67 2.85
C ALA A 50 2.20 13.40 2.15
N PRO A 51 3.33 13.89 2.72
CA PRO A 51 4.66 13.54 2.23
C PRO A 51 4.92 12.04 2.39
N LEU A 52 5.60 11.45 1.41
CA LEU A 52 5.95 10.03 1.47
C LEU A 52 7.20 9.82 2.34
N PRO A 53 7.24 8.74 3.15
CA PRO A 53 8.44 8.34 3.86
C PRO A 53 9.62 8.08 2.91
N THR A 54 10.83 8.39 3.35
CA THR A 54 12.06 7.99 2.65
C THR A 54 12.31 6.50 2.80
N ASN A 55 12.73 5.82 1.74
CA ASN A 55 13.03 4.38 1.69
C ASN A 55 11.89 3.50 2.25
N PRO A 56 10.64 3.65 1.76
CA PRO A 56 9.48 2.99 2.34
C PRO A 56 9.56 1.46 2.31
N GLU A 57 10.23 0.88 1.30
CA GLU A 57 10.45 -0.56 1.19
C GLU A 57 11.33 -1.11 2.32
N HIS A 58 12.43 -0.42 2.63
CA HIS A 58 13.32 -0.84 3.71
C HIS A 58 12.63 -0.71 5.07
N ARG A 59 11.93 0.40 5.30
CA ARG A 59 11.18 0.63 6.55
C ARG A 59 10.04 -0.38 6.73
N LEU A 60 9.37 -0.76 5.64
CA LEU A 60 8.35 -1.81 5.66
C LEU A 60 8.97 -3.13 6.11
N TYR A 61 10.11 -3.50 5.54
CA TYR A 61 10.82 -4.72 5.92
C TYR A 61 11.25 -4.69 7.39
N GLU A 62 11.83 -3.59 7.87
CA GLU A 62 12.24 -3.42 9.27
C GLU A 62 11.04 -3.58 10.23
N LEU A 63 9.90 -2.98 9.92
CA LEU A 63 8.70 -3.06 10.76
C LEU A 63 8.11 -4.48 10.82
N LEU A 64 8.15 -5.22 9.70
CA LEU A 64 7.77 -6.64 9.68
C LEU A 64 8.74 -7.50 10.47
N ALA A 65 10.05 -7.29 10.28
CA ALA A 65 11.11 -8.04 10.95
C ALA A 65 11.14 -7.77 12.46
N ALA A 66 10.79 -6.56 12.91
CA ALA A 66 10.69 -6.24 14.34
C ALA A 66 9.60 -7.06 15.06
N THR A 67 8.55 -7.48 14.34
CA THR A 67 7.46 -8.27 14.91
C THR A 67 7.70 -9.77 14.82
N ASP A 68 8.20 -10.23 13.67
CA ASP A 68 8.48 -11.64 13.40
C ASP A 68 9.55 -11.75 12.29
N PRO A 69 10.84 -11.84 12.66
CA PRO A 69 11.94 -11.90 11.70
C PRO A 69 11.84 -13.09 10.73
N ASP A 70 11.43 -14.26 11.23
CA ASP A 70 11.45 -15.50 10.47
C ASP A 70 10.40 -15.48 9.34
N SER A 71 9.29 -14.77 9.53
CA SER A 71 8.25 -14.62 8.52
C SER A 71 8.31 -13.30 7.73
N ALA A 72 9.22 -12.38 8.07
CA ALA A 72 9.27 -11.02 7.50
C ALA A 72 9.30 -11.01 5.98
N HIS A 73 10.16 -11.83 5.37
CA HIS A 73 10.28 -11.91 3.91
C HIS A 73 9.00 -12.45 3.25
N THR A 74 8.40 -13.50 3.83
CA THR A 74 7.14 -14.07 3.32
C THR A 74 5.98 -13.09 3.43
N ARG A 75 5.88 -12.37 4.55
CA ARG A 75 4.87 -11.33 4.77
C ARG A 75 5.06 -10.15 3.83
N TYR A 76 6.29 -9.68 3.66
CA TYR A 76 6.64 -8.64 2.70
C TYR A 76 6.17 -9.02 1.29
N ASN A 77 6.58 -10.19 0.80
CA ASN A 77 6.20 -10.66 -0.53
C ASN A 77 4.69 -10.83 -0.70
N ALA A 78 3.97 -11.25 0.35
CA ALA A 78 2.52 -11.35 0.33
C ALA A 78 1.85 -9.98 0.18
N LEU A 79 2.33 -8.96 0.90
CA LEU A 79 1.83 -7.59 0.80
C LEU A 79 2.08 -6.99 -0.59
N ILE A 80 3.30 -7.14 -1.12
CA ILE A 80 3.63 -6.67 -2.48
C ILE A 80 2.73 -7.31 -3.53
N ARG A 81 2.48 -8.63 -3.45
CA ARG A 81 1.56 -9.29 -4.39
C ARG A 81 0.13 -8.76 -4.29
N ARG A 82 -0.38 -8.48 -3.09
CA ARG A 82 -1.71 -7.89 -2.91
C ARG A 82 -1.78 -6.48 -3.49
N LEU A 83 -0.75 -5.65 -3.27
CA LEU A 83 -0.65 -4.32 -3.87
C LEU A 83 -0.64 -4.38 -5.41
N VAL A 84 0.17 -5.25 -6.01
CA VAL A 84 0.20 -5.42 -7.47
C VAL A 84 -1.15 -5.92 -8.01
N SER A 85 -1.83 -6.80 -7.27
CA SER A 85 -3.18 -7.25 -7.64
C SER A 85 -4.17 -6.09 -7.66
N PHE A 86 -4.12 -5.22 -6.63
CA PHE A 86 -4.94 -4.01 -6.58
C PHE A 86 -4.67 -3.10 -7.77
N GLU A 87 -3.40 -2.77 -8.04
CA GLU A 87 -2.99 -1.87 -9.13
C GLU A 87 -3.44 -2.39 -10.50
N ARG A 88 -3.44 -3.71 -10.70
CA ARG A 88 -3.93 -4.32 -11.94
C ARG A 88 -5.44 -4.24 -12.05
N ALA A 89 -6.16 -4.54 -10.97
CA ALA A 89 -7.62 -4.45 -10.95
C ALA A 89 -8.10 -3.02 -11.18
N ALA A 90 -7.47 -2.04 -10.51
CA ALA A 90 -7.78 -0.63 -10.67
C ALA A 90 -7.48 -0.13 -12.10
N ALA A 91 -6.38 -0.58 -12.71
CA ALA A 91 -6.05 -0.24 -14.10
C ALA A 91 -7.05 -0.82 -15.14
N CYS A 92 -7.79 -1.88 -14.79
CA CYS A 92 -8.85 -2.43 -15.65
C CYS A 92 -10.20 -1.77 -15.42
N ALA A 93 -10.40 -1.12 -14.27
CA ALA A 93 -11.66 -0.49 -13.89
C ALA A 93 -11.76 1.00 -14.29
N GLY A 94 -10.62 1.66 -14.53
CA GLY A 94 -10.52 3.05 -15.00
C GLY A 94 -10.45 3.15 -16.52
#